data_AF-A0A521HCM9-F1
#
_entry.id   AF-A0A521HCM9-F1
#
_cell.length_a   1.000
_cell.length_b   1.000
_cell.length_c   1.000
_cell.angle_alpha   90.00
_cell.angle_beta   90.00
_cell.angle_gamma   90.00
#
_symmetry.space_group_name_H-M   'P 1'
#
loop_
_entity.id
_entity.type
_entity.pdbx_description
1 polymer ?
#
loop_
_entity_poly.entity_id
_entity_poly.type
_entity_poly.pdbx_seq_one_letter_code
_entity_poly.pdbx_strand_id
1 'polypeptide(L)'
;MKKILFVSLFIALCFMSKAQTSSTDLYDLLKMLVPDSASTTLTCDWKKGNSPAGLIKWESATPKKNQVEYFKNGSLMMANHGQKPDEASIYLSGPSLSGYSEIQISMDSPMEEDMHSYKMEKLLGKKPAKIKLIKEDGGGFPMYYYEVKFPGKKPVWFILMMDYGGARGEESNSYLMVTCLFDKKEFERRSN
;
A
#
# COMPACT_ATOMS: atom_id res chain seq x y z
N MET A 1 46.85 31.84 7.44
CA MET A 1 45.59 31.61 8.18
C MET A 1 44.34 31.52 7.31
N LYS A 2 44.21 32.24 6.18
CA LYS A 2 43.02 32.18 5.29
C LYS A 2 42.79 30.84 4.57
N LYS A 3 43.82 30.01 4.38
CA LYS A 3 43.72 28.71 3.67
C LYS A 3 43.06 27.59 4.50
N ILE A 4 43.14 27.66 5.84
CA ILE A 4 42.53 26.67 6.74
C ILE A 4 41.01 26.87 6.77
N LEU A 5 40.55 28.11 6.70
CA LEU A 5 39.13 28.47 6.70
C LEU A 5 38.36 27.92 5.48
N PHE A 6 39.02 27.83 4.31
CA PHE A 6 38.41 27.26 3.10
C PHE A 6 38.25 25.74 3.16
N VAL A 7 39.18 25.03 3.79
CA VAL A 7 39.09 23.57 3.95
C VAL A 7 37.97 23.20 4.94
N SER A 8 37.83 23.96 6.02
CA SER A 8 36.73 23.76 6.97
C SER A 8 35.34 24.01 6.36
N LEU A 9 35.22 25.00 5.46
CA LEU A 9 33.96 25.29 4.77
C LEU A 9 33.58 24.20 3.76
N PHE A 10 34.56 23.61 3.07
CA PHE A 10 34.31 22.53 2.10
C PHE A 10 33.89 21.22 2.79
N ILE A 11 34.43 20.93 3.97
CA ILE A 11 34.04 19.76 4.76
C ILE A 11 32.60 19.90 5.28
N ALA A 12 32.19 21.10 5.71
CA ALA A 12 30.82 21.34 6.20
C ALA A 12 29.75 21.17 5.10
N LEU A 13 30.08 21.47 3.84
CA LEU A 13 29.16 21.29 2.70
C LEU A 13 28.97 19.81 2.32
N CYS A 14 29.97 18.95 2.56
CA CYS A 14 29.85 17.50 2.31
C CYS A 14 28.92 16.78 3.30
N PHE A 15 28.57 17.40 4.43
CA PHE A 15 27.64 16.81 5.42
C PHE A 15 26.18 17.22 5.23
N MET A 16 25.85 18.04 4.22
CA MET A 16 24.46 18.32 3.85
C MET A 16 23.89 17.24 2.93
N SER A 17 24.04 15.97 3.32
CA SER A 17 23.25 14.88 2.76
C SER A 17 21.81 15.07 3.23
N LYS A 18 20.97 15.72 2.41
CA LYS A 18 19.53 15.75 2.63
C LYS A 18 19.08 14.29 2.77
N ALA A 19 18.56 13.92 3.94
CA ALA A 19 17.91 12.65 4.15
C ALA A 19 16.75 12.55 3.15
N GLN A 20 16.98 11.89 2.02
CA GLN A 20 15.97 11.67 1.01
C GLN A 20 14.97 10.69 1.62
N THR A 21 13.75 11.16 1.89
CA THR A 21 12.67 10.30 2.37
C THR A 21 12.51 9.15 1.38
N SER A 22 12.85 7.94 1.79
CA SER A 22 12.74 6.77 0.94
C SER A 22 11.27 6.49 0.66
N SER A 23 10.83 6.64 -0.57
CA SER A 23 9.50 6.21 -1.00
C SER A 23 9.47 4.69 -1.20
N THR A 24 8.38 4.04 -0.80
CA THR A 24 8.21 2.58 -0.99
C THR A 24 7.28 2.33 -2.18
N ASP A 25 7.57 1.35 -3.05
CA ASP A 25 6.64 0.96 -4.11
C ASP A 25 5.51 0.07 -3.54
N LEU A 26 4.32 0.12 -4.13
CA LEU A 26 3.18 -0.74 -3.74
C LEU A 26 3.55 -2.23 -3.73
N TYR A 27 4.30 -2.69 -4.72
CA TYR A 27 4.78 -4.08 -4.79
C TYR A 27 5.60 -4.48 -3.57
N ASP A 28 6.55 -3.64 -3.16
CA ASP A 28 7.47 -3.94 -2.07
C ASP A 28 6.74 -3.87 -0.71
N LEU A 29 5.81 -2.93 -0.56
CA LEU A 29 4.89 -2.85 0.57
C LEU A 29 4.04 -4.12 0.71
N LEU A 30 3.35 -4.54 -0.36
CA LEU A 30 2.49 -5.72 -0.32
C LEU A 30 3.30 -6.99 -0.07
N LYS A 31 4.46 -7.14 -0.71
CA LYS A 31 5.34 -8.29 -0.46
C LYS A 31 5.82 -8.34 1.00
N MET A 32 6.00 -7.20 1.66
CA MET A 32 6.34 -7.18 3.09
C MET A 32 5.17 -7.64 3.97
N LEU A 33 3.95 -7.23 3.66
CA LEU A 33 2.77 -7.42 4.50
C LEU A 33 2.00 -8.73 4.23
N VAL A 34 2.17 -9.34 3.06
CA VAL A 34 1.49 -10.60 2.69
C VAL A 34 2.16 -11.82 3.35
N PRO A 35 1.39 -12.83 3.79
CA PRO A 35 1.91 -14.04 4.42
C PRO A 35 2.84 -14.83 3.50
N ASP A 36 3.88 -15.41 4.11
CA ASP A 36 4.81 -16.28 3.39
C ASP A 36 4.12 -17.57 2.97
N SER A 37 4.57 -18.12 1.84
CA SER A 37 4.05 -19.39 1.30
C SER A 37 4.15 -20.55 2.28
N ALA A 38 5.17 -20.55 3.15
CA ALA A 38 5.38 -21.55 4.18
C ALA A 38 4.51 -21.35 5.45
N SER A 39 3.80 -20.22 5.58
CA SER A 39 2.93 -19.99 6.73
C SER A 39 1.78 -21.00 6.76
N THR A 40 1.43 -21.51 7.93
CA THR A 40 0.26 -22.39 8.10
C THR A 40 -1.04 -21.62 8.22
N THR A 41 -0.99 -20.32 8.53
CA THR A 41 -2.17 -19.45 8.69
C THR A 41 -2.40 -18.56 7.47
N LEU A 42 -3.61 -17.99 7.38
CA LEU A 42 -3.97 -16.91 6.46
C LEU A 42 -3.93 -15.54 7.16
N THR A 43 -3.18 -15.43 8.26
CA THR A 43 -3.02 -14.20 9.02
C THR A 43 -1.54 -13.85 9.15
N CYS A 44 -1.25 -12.56 9.22
CA CYS A 44 0.08 -12.05 9.53
C CYS A 44 0.08 -11.48 10.94
N ASP A 45 1.15 -11.72 11.70
CA ASP A 45 1.35 -11.12 13.01
C ASP A 45 1.38 -9.58 12.89
N TRP A 46 0.67 -8.88 13.77
CA TRP A 46 0.69 -7.42 13.87
C TRP A 46 2.11 -6.86 14.03
N LYS A 47 3.01 -7.61 14.67
CA LYS A 47 4.44 -7.31 14.81
C LYS A 47 5.21 -7.47 13.50
N LYS A 48 4.78 -8.37 12.61
CA LYS A 48 5.34 -8.48 11.25
C LYS A 48 4.92 -7.29 10.36
N GLY A 49 3.79 -6.65 10.69
CA GLY A 49 3.40 -5.34 10.17
C GLY A 49 4.30 -4.20 10.65
N ASN A 50 5.10 -4.38 11.70
CA ASN A 50 6.17 -3.43 12.02
C ASN A 50 7.27 -3.63 10.98
N SER A 51 7.17 -2.89 9.87
CA SER A 51 8.14 -2.83 8.78
C SER A 51 9.58 -2.96 9.29
N PRO A 52 10.47 -3.75 8.64
CA PRO A 52 11.87 -3.91 9.03
C PRO A 52 12.68 -2.61 9.15
N ALA A 53 12.13 -1.45 8.76
CA ALA A 53 12.83 -0.16 8.80
C ALA A 53 11.94 1.04 9.22
N GLY A 54 10.77 0.82 9.83
CA GLY A 54 9.91 1.95 10.21
C GLY A 54 9.32 2.73 9.02
N LEU A 55 9.20 2.09 7.85
CA LEU A 55 8.64 2.69 6.64
C LEU A 55 7.20 3.18 6.83
N ILE A 56 6.43 2.46 7.67
CA ILE A 56 5.06 2.81 7.98
C ILE A 56 5.03 3.50 9.35
N LYS A 57 4.54 4.73 9.37
CA LYS A 57 4.25 5.49 10.58
C LYS A 57 2.90 5.04 11.12
N TRP A 58 2.91 4.09 12.04
CA TRP A 58 1.71 3.61 12.70
C TRP A 58 1.14 4.64 13.68
N GLU A 59 -0.18 4.83 13.68
CA GLU A 59 -0.90 5.69 14.63
C GLU A 59 -0.93 5.11 16.05
N SER A 60 -0.85 3.78 16.17
CA SER A 60 -0.80 3.08 17.45
C SER A 60 0.20 1.93 17.43
N ALA A 61 0.81 1.64 18.58
CA ALA A 61 1.76 0.53 18.71
C ALA A 61 1.06 -0.84 18.61
N THR A 62 -0.16 -0.94 19.12
CA THR A 62 -1.00 -2.14 19.15
C THR A 62 -2.26 -1.95 18.32
N PRO A 63 -2.87 -3.06 17.82
CA PRO A 63 -4.16 -2.97 17.15
C PRO A 63 -5.26 -2.53 18.12
N LYS A 64 -6.16 -1.68 17.64
CA LYS A 64 -7.38 -1.25 18.33
C LYS A 64 -8.51 -2.20 17.97
N LYS A 65 -9.49 -2.37 18.86
CA LYS A 65 -10.70 -3.15 18.60
C LYS A 65 -11.84 -2.21 18.20
N ASN A 66 -12.55 -2.49 17.10
CA ASN A 66 -13.85 -1.89 16.82
C ASN A 66 -14.99 -2.88 17.14
N GLN A 67 -16.19 -2.69 16.60
CA GLN A 67 -17.32 -3.57 16.89
C GLN A 67 -17.12 -5.02 16.39
N VAL A 68 -16.37 -5.22 15.30
CA VAL A 68 -16.31 -6.51 14.59
C VAL A 68 -14.89 -7.06 14.40
N GLU A 69 -13.86 -6.22 14.50
CA GLU A 69 -12.48 -6.60 14.18
C GLU A 69 -11.45 -5.84 15.00
N TYR A 70 -10.21 -6.31 14.89
CA TYR A 70 -9.02 -5.59 15.32
C TYR A 70 -8.38 -4.91 14.11
N PHE A 71 -7.91 -3.68 14.31
CA PHE A 71 -7.34 -2.89 13.23
C PHE A 71 -6.15 -2.05 13.67
N LYS A 72 -5.32 -1.67 12.69
CA LYS A 72 -4.16 -0.79 12.89
C LYS A 72 -3.99 0.12 11.68
N ASN A 73 -3.89 1.42 11.94
CA ASN A 73 -3.76 2.46 10.92
C ASN A 73 -2.33 2.99 10.90
N GLY A 74 -1.84 3.33 9.72
CA GLY A 74 -0.60 4.06 9.57
C GLY A 74 -0.53 4.77 8.23
N SER A 75 0.53 5.54 8.03
CA SER A 75 0.82 6.19 6.77
C SER A 75 2.26 5.95 6.31
N LEU A 76 2.51 6.08 5.02
CA LEU A 76 3.86 6.06 4.46
C LEU A 76 3.93 6.92 3.19
N MET A 77 5.13 7.37 2.85
CA MET A 77 5.39 7.93 1.53
C MET A 77 5.52 6.79 0.52
N MET A 78 4.60 6.76 -0.44
CA MET A 78 4.57 5.74 -1.48
C MET A 78 5.02 6.34 -2.81
N ALA A 79 5.81 5.58 -3.57
CA ALA A 79 6.15 5.97 -4.92
C ALA A 79 4.90 5.83 -5.80
N ASN A 80 4.61 6.88 -6.58
CA ASN A 80 3.53 6.88 -7.55
C ASN A 80 4.15 6.93 -8.96
N HIS A 81 3.80 5.96 -9.82
CA HIS A 81 4.48 5.74 -11.10
C HIS A 81 4.38 6.97 -12.01
N GLY A 82 5.50 7.65 -12.24
CA GLY A 82 5.56 8.86 -13.06
C GLY A 82 5.32 10.17 -12.30
N GLN A 83 5.12 10.10 -10.98
CA GLN A 83 4.79 11.26 -10.16
C GLN A 83 5.67 11.38 -8.92
N LYS A 84 5.54 12.53 -8.23
CA LYS A 84 6.19 12.71 -6.93
C LYS A 84 5.59 11.72 -5.92
N PRO A 85 6.40 11.15 -5.03
CA PRO A 85 5.88 10.34 -3.94
C PRO A 85 4.82 11.09 -3.15
N ASP A 86 3.79 10.39 -2.73
CA ASP A 86 2.67 10.95 -1.98
C ASP A 86 2.37 10.12 -0.73
N GLU A 87 1.70 10.71 0.25
CA GLU A 87 1.31 10.01 1.47
C GLU A 87 0.14 9.06 1.18
N ALA A 88 0.35 7.78 1.49
CA ALA A 88 -0.70 6.77 1.43
C ALA A 88 -1.10 6.35 2.84
N SER A 89 -2.41 6.16 3.04
CA SER A 89 -2.98 5.59 4.26
C SER A 89 -3.01 4.07 4.14
N ILE A 90 -2.56 3.38 5.18
CA ILE A 90 -2.63 1.92 5.32
C ILE A 90 -3.54 1.57 6.49
N TYR A 91 -4.50 0.70 6.22
CA TYR A 91 -5.37 0.08 7.19
C TYR A 91 -5.14 -1.44 7.19
N LEU A 92 -4.70 -1.98 8.31
CA LEU A 92 -4.61 -3.43 8.52
C LEU A 92 -5.77 -3.88 9.38
N SER A 93 -6.48 -4.95 9.00
CA SER A 93 -7.56 -5.52 9.83
C SER A 93 -7.57 -7.03 9.89
N GLY A 94 -8.14 -7.56 10.98
CA GLY A 94 -8.33 -8.98 11.17
C GLY A 94 -9.17 -9.35 12.39
N PRO A 95 -9.54 -10.64 12.51
CA PRO A 95 -10.51 -11.09 13.50
C PRO A 95 -9.96 -11.16 14.94
N SER A 96 -8.66 -11.00 15.15
CA SER A 96 -8.03 -11.27 16.45
C SER A 96 -6.82 -10.39 16.75
N LEU A 97 -6.46 -10.35 18.04
CA LEU A 97 -5.24 -9.70 18.52
C LEU A 97 -3.93 -10.38 18.05
N SER A 98 -4.00 -11.56 17.45
CA SER A 98 -2.80 -12.30 17.01
C SER A 98 -2.39 -12.01 15.57
N GLY A 99 -3.29 -11.48 14.74
CA GLY A 99 -2.89 -11.05 13.39
C GLY A 99 -3.99 -10.41 12.55
N TYR A 100 -3.57 -9.84 11.42
CA TYR A 100 -4.41 -9.29 10.37
C TYR A 100 -4.56 -10.26 9.20
N SER A 101 -5.68 -10.16 8.49
CA SER A 101 -6.03 -10.94 7.29
C SER A 101 -6.38 -10.06 6.08
N GLU A 102 -6.40 -8.74 6.27
CA GLU A 102 -6.76 -7.75 5.27
C GLU A 102 -5.82 -6.55 5.35
N ILE A 103 -5.49 -5.99 4.19
CA ILE A 103 -4.74 -4.75 4.01
C ILE A 103 -5.57 -3.87 3.09
N GLN A 104 -5.88 -2.65 3.50
CA GLN A 104 -6.42 -1.61 2.63
C GLN A 104 -5.39 -0.49 2.53
N ILE A 105 -5.13 -0.04 1.31
CA ILE A 105 -4.23 1.07 1.01
C ILE A 105 -5.04 2.09 0.22
N SER A 106 -5.06 3.33 0.70
CA SER A 106 -5.71 4.45 0.05
C SER A 106 -4.69 5.54 -0.23
N MET A 107 -4.69 6.06 -1.45
CA MET A 107 -3.83 7.17 -1.87
C MET A 107 -4.62 8.13 -2.74
N ASP A 108 -4.23 9.39 -2.71
CA ASP A 108 -4.78 10.37 -3.64
C ASP A 108 -4.40 9.95 -5.06
N SER A 109 -5.43 9.86 -5.90
CA SER A 109 -5.30 9.59 -7.31
C SER A 109 -5.25 10.94 -8.02
N PRO A 110 -4.15 11.23 -8.71
CA PRO A 110 -4.08 12.37 -9.60
C PRO A 110 -5.14 12.16 -10.68
N MET A 111 -6.24 12.91 -10.59
CA MET A 111 -7.24 12.94 -11.63
C MET A 111 -6.57 13.51 -12.88
N GLU A 112 -6.20 12.65 -13.83
CA GLU A 112 -5.97 13.06 -15.23
C GLU A 112 -5.69 11.88 -16.18
N GLU A 113 -5.23 10.72 -15.70
CA GLU A 113 -4.91 9.59 -16.59
C GLU A 113 -5.99 8.51 -16.64
N ASP A 114 -6.31 8.13 -17.89
CA ASP A 114 -7.05 6.93 -18.35
C ASP A 114 -7.26 5.88 -17.25
N MET A 115 -8.51 5.45 -17.00
CA MET A 115 -8.86 4.35 -16.07
C MET A 115 -7.96 3.13 -16.21
N HIS A 116 -7.47 2.85 -17.43
CA HIS A 116 -6.59 1.73 -17.68
C HIS A 116 -5.17 1.92 -17.13
N SER A 117 -4.77 3.11 -16.69
CA SER A 117 -3.49 3.41 -16.00
C SER A 117 -3.40 2.75 -14.62
N TYR A 118 -4.55 2.46 -13.99
CA TYR A 118 -4.62 1.89 -12.65
C TYR A 118 -4.77 0.38 -12.60
N LYS A 119 -4.75 -0.35 -13.73
CA LYS A 119 -4.75 -1.83 -13.69
C LYS A 119 -3.58 -2.36 -12.84
N MET A 120 -3.82 -3.48 -12.14
CA MET A 120 -2.85 -4.03 -11.17
C MET A 120 -1.46 -4.29 -11.80
N GLU A 121 -1.42 -4.67 -13.08
CA GLU A 121 -0.20 -4.85 -13.86
C GLU A 121 0.63 -3.57 -13.97
N LYS A 122 -0.02 -2.41 -14.08
CA LYS A 122 0.66 -1.11 -14.11
C LYS A 122 1.09 -0.68 -12.70
N LEU A 123 0.23 -0.86 -11.70
CA LEU A 123 0.54 -0.52 -10.30
C LEU A 123 1.73 -1.30 -9.74
N LEU A 124 1.84 -2.59 -10.08
CA LEU A 124 2.98 -3.42 -9.67
C LEU A 124 4.20 -3.29 -10.60
N GLY A 125 4.03 -2.68 -11.78
CA GLY A 125 5.07 -2.51 -12.79
C GLY A 125 5.64 -3.84 -13.31
N LYS A 126 6.89 -3.82 -13.77
CA LYS A 126 7.61 -5.01 -14.28
C LYS A 126 8.10 -5.96 -13.17
N LYS A 127 7.63 -5.82 -11.94
CA LYS A 127 8.09 -6.63 -10.80
C LYS A 127 7.53 -8.05 -10.93
N PRO A 128 8.24 -9.08 -10.44
CA PRO A 128 7.81 -10.45 -10.60
C PRO A 128 6.57 -10.72 -9.72
N ALA A 129 5.38 -10.68 -10.30
CA ALA A 129 4.13 -11.14 -9.70
C ALA A 129 3.30 -11.86 -10.77
N LYS A 130 2.61 -12.94 -10.39
CA LYS A 130 1.59 -13.52 -11.26
C LYS A 130 0.28 -12.82 -10.96
N ILE A 131 -0.28 -12.13 -11.95
CA ILE A 131 -1.51 -11.35 -11.83
C ILE A 131 -2.56 -12.01 -12.74
N LYS A 132 -3.75 -12.25 -12.20
CA LYS A 132 -4.89 -12.80 -12.92
C LYS A 132 -6.11 -11.95 -12.62
N LEU A 133 -6.61 -11.23 -13.63
CA LEU A 133 -7.91 -10.57 -13.55
C LEU A 133 -9.01 -11.65 -13.43
N ILE A 134 -9.86 -11.50 -12.42
CA ILE A 134 -10.99 -12.39 -12.11
C ILE A 134 -12.30 -11.81 -12.63
N LYS A 135 -12.52 -10.51 -12.38
CA LYS A 135 -13.75 -9.79 -12.71
C LYS A 135 -13.42 -8.31 -12.91
N GLU A 136 -14.17 -7.66 -13.79
CA GLU A 136 -14.16 -6.21 -13.99
C GLU A 136 -15.62 -5.74 -14.01
N ASP A 137 -15.95 -4.82 -13.11
CA ASP A 137 -17.29 -4.24 -13.00
C ASP A 137 -17.23 -2.79 -13.50
N GLY A 138 -17.77 -2.58 -14.70
CA GLY A 138 -17.90 -1.26 -15.33
C GLY A 138 -19.16 -0.54 -14.85
N GLY A 139 -19.01 0.35 -13.88
CA GLY A 139 -20.06 1.24 -13.38
C GLY A 139 -19.52 2.62 -13.06
N GLY A 140 -20.27 3.45 -12.33
CA GLY A 140 -19.81 4.80 -11.92
C GLY A 140 -18.54 4.80 -11.07
N PHE A 141 -18.23 3.68 -10.43
CA PHE A 141 -16.98 3.40 -9.73
C PHE A 141 -16.40 2.10 -10.28
N PRO A 142 -15.41 2.15 -11.18
CA PRO A 142 -14.86 0.94 -11.77
C PRO A 142 -14.16 0.11 -10.69
N MET A 143 -14.55 -1.16 -10.61
CA MET A 143 -13.94 -2.13 -9.70
C MET A 143 -13.28 -3.25 -10.47
N TYR A 144 -12.03 -3.53 -10.13
CA TYR A 144 -11.28 -4.63 -10.72
C TYR A 144 -10.88 -5.63 -9.64
N TYR A 145 -11.10 -6.90 -9.93
CA TYR A 145 -10.89 -7.99 -8.99
C TYR A 145 -9.76 -8.88 -9.51
N TYR A 146 -8.70 -9.06 -8.72
CA TYR A 146 -7.52 -9.82 -9.14
C TYR A 146 -7.18 -10.94 -8.15
N GLU A 147 -6.65 -12.05 -8.66
CA GLU A 147 -5.81 -12.97 -7.90
C GLU A 147 -4.36 -12.62 -8.20
N VAL A 148 -3.55 -12.40 -7.15
CA VAL A 148 -2.14 -12.03 -7.29
C VAL A 148 -1.28 -12.97 -6.44
N LYS A 149 -0.19 -13.45 -7.02
CA LYS A 149 0.81 -14.28 -6.33
C LYS A 149 2.20 -13.68 -6.46
N PHE A 150 2.71 -13.19 -5.33
CA PHE A 150 4.09 -12.73 -5.19
C PHE A 150 5.06 -13.93 -4.97
N PRO A 151 6.32 -13.85 -5.44
CA PRO A 151 7.35 -14.86 -5.18
C PRO A 151 7.56 -15.11 -3.69
N GLY A 152 7.50 -16.38 -3.27
CA GLY A 152 7.67 -16.79 -1.88
C GLY A 152 6.46 -16.53 -0.98
N LYS A 153 5.36 -15.97 -1.50
CA LYS A 153 4.16 -15.60 -0.74
C LYS A 153 2.95 -16.47 -1.07
N LYS A 154 1.93 -16.44 -0.21
CA LYS A 154 0.62 -17.01 -0.54
C LYS A 154 -0.08 -16.19 -1.63
N PRO A 155 -0.94 -16.81 -2.45
CA PRO A 155 -1.89 -16.07 -3.27
C PRO A 155 -2.76 -15.17 -2.39
N VAL A 156 -3.09 -14.00 -2.90
CA VAL A 156 -3.99 -13.03 -2.27
C VAL A 156 -4.95 -12.48 -3.31
N TRP A 157 -6.06 -11.93 -2.84
CA TRP A 157 -7.12 -11.42 -3.70
C TRP A 157 -7.26 -9.92 -3.52
N PHE A 158 -7.23 -9.20 -4.63
CA PHE A 158 -7.32 -7.75 -4.65
C PHE A 158 -8.68 -7.29 -5.15
N ILE A 159 -9.22 -6.27 -4.48
CA ILE A 159 -10.30 -5.43 -4.98
C ILE A 159 -9.68 -4.05 -5.17
N LEU A 160 -9.69 -3.58 -6.41
CA LEU A 160 -9.19 -2.28 -6.79
C LEU A 160 -10.37 -1.39 -7.14
N MET A 161 -10.51 -0.27 -6.44
CA MET A 161 -11.56 0.70 -6.66
C MET A 161 -10.95 2.07 -6.93
N MET A 162 -11.50 2.77 -7.92
CA MET A 162 -11.26 4.19 -8.12
C MET A 162 -12.55 4.94 -7.82
N ASP A 163 -12.47 5.89 -6.90
CA ASP A 163 -13.55 6.83 -6.65
C ASP A 163 -13.21 8.16 -7.30
N TYR A 164 -14.08 8.60 -8.19
CA TYR A 164 -14.04 9.93 -8.76
C TYR A 164 -14.87 10.84 -7.87
N GLY A 165 -14.23 11.81 -7.19
CA GLY A 165 -14.86 12.77 -6.29
C GLY A 165 -16.06 13.55 -6.88
N GLY A 166 -16.34 13.41 -8.17
CA GLY A 166 -17.55 13.94 -8.82
C GLY A 166 -18.89 13.45 -8.26
N ALA A 167 -18.96 12.38 -7.45
CA ALA A 167 -20.23 11.90 -6.90
C ALA A 167 -20.77 12.72 -5.72
N ARG A 168 -19.96 13.60 -5.10
CA ARG A 168 -20.35 14.37 -3.89
C ARG A 168 -20.47 15.89 -4.07
N GLY A 169 -20.28 16.42 -5.29
CA GLY A 169 -20.51 17.84 -5.57
C GLY A 169 -19.51 18.81 -4.92
N GLU A 170 -18.44 18.30 -4.31
CA GLU A 170 -17.28 19.07 -3.85
C GLU A 170 -16.09 18.75 -4.76
N GLU A 171 -15.16 19.69 -4.94
CA GLU A 171 -13.87 19.53 -5.64
C GLU A 171 -13.01 18.45 -4.95
N SER A 172 -13.42 17.20 -5.03
CA SER A 172 -12.84 16.11 -4.28
C SER A 172 -11.83 15.38 -5.15
N ASN A 173 -10.60 15.29 -4.63
CA ASN A 173 -9.54 14.46 -5.19
C ASN A 173 -10.10 13.06 -5.47
N SER A 174 -9.80 12.50 -6.64
CA SER A 174 -10.04 11.06 -6.82
C SER A 174 -9.12 10.29 -5.88
N TYR A 175 -9.55 9.12 -5.45
CA TYR A 175 -8.70 8.25 -4.65
C TYR A 175 -8.64 6.85 -5.24
N LEU A 176 -7.46 6.25 -5.15
CA LEU A 176 -7.23 4.86 -5.48
C LEU A 176 -7.26 4.06 -4.18
N MET A 177 -8.14 3.06 -4.12
CA MET A 177 -8.24 2.14 -3.00
C MET A 177 -7.86 0.73 -3.46
N VAL A 178 -6.86 0.16 -2.79
CA VAL A 178 -6.39 -1.21 -2.98
C VAL A 178 -6.72 -2.01 -1.73
N THR A 179 -7.72 -2.89 -1.81
CA THR A 179 -8.01 -3.86 -0.74
C THR A 179 -7.42 -5.22 -1.09
N CYS A 180 -6.61 -5.77 -0.20
CA CYS A 180 -5.94 -7.06 -0.30
C CYS A 180 -6.48 -8.01 0.78
N LEU A 181 -7.07 -9.12 0.34
CA LEU A 181 -7.68 -10.15 1.18
C LEU A 181 -6.83 -11.42 1.14
N PHE A 182 -6.58 -12.03 2.30
CA PHE A 182 -5.80 -13.27 2.38
C PHE A 182 -6.66 -14.53 2.30
N ASP A 183 -7.99 -14.40 2.39
CA ASP A 183 -8.95 -15.49 2.26
C ASP A 183 -9.81 -15.32 1.01
N LYS A 184 -9.81 -16.34 0.15
CA LYS A 184 -10.62 -16.41 -1.06
C LYS A 184 -12.12 -16.33 -0.76
N LYS A 185 -12.57 -16.95 0.33
CA LYS A 185 -14.00 -16.97 0.68
C LYS A 185 -14.51 -15.58 1.01
N GLU A 186 -13.71 -14.81 1.73
CA GLU A 186 -14.04 -13.42 2.06
C GLU A 186 -14.04 -12.54 0.79
N PHE A 187 -13.09 -12.77 -0.11
CA PHE A 187 -13.09 -12.12 -1.42
C PHE A 187 -14.36 -12.45 -2.22
N GLU A 188 -14.72 -13.73 -2.35
CA GLU A 188 -15.92 -14.18 -3.05
C GLU A 188 -17.19 -13.56 -2.45
N ARG A 189 -17.26 -13.44 -1.12
CA ARG A 189 -18.37 -12.79 -0.42
C ARG A 189 -18.51 -11.31 -0.76
N ARG A 190 -17.41 -10.60 -1.02
CA ARG A 190 -17.41 -9.16 -1.36
C ARG A 190 -17.51 -8.88 -2.87
N SER A 191 -17.24 -9.86 -3.72
CA SER A 191 -17.28 -9.71 -5.18
C SER A 191 -18.62 -10.09 -5.83
N ASN A 192 -19.52 -10.70 -5.05
CA ASN A 192 -20.87 -11.09 -5.45
C ASN A 192 -21.90 -10.03 -5.02
#